data_AF-A0A2D7PDM1-F1
#
_entry.id   AF-A0A2D7PDM1-F1
#
_cell.length_a   1.000
_cell.length_b   1.000
_cell.length_c   1.000
_cell.angle_alpha   90.00
_cell.angle_beta   90.00
_cell.angle_gamma   90.00
#
_symmetry.space_group_name_H-M   'P 1'
#
loop_
_entity.id
_entity.type
_entity.pdbx_description
1 polymer ?
#
loop_
_entity_poly.entity_id
_entity_poly.type
_entity_poly.pdbx_seq_one_letter_code
_entity_poly.pdbx_strand_id
1 'polypeptide(L)'
;MNEAYQTAHEYQYLLYEGLENFLRMLELSKANVSQAILTEVLEYEVDLHVAKQEWFEGNFIEFFNAYVKTELKQDKNKYPLEGLDIYSVNTEIHADLFSKFEEFLLDHGI
;
A
#
# COMPACT_ATOMS: atom_id res chain seq x y z
N MET A 1 -12.00 22.93 -14.62
CA MET A 1 -11.42 21.85 -13.80
C MET A 1 -10.53 21.06 -14.75
N ASN A 2 -9.23 20.98 -14.50
CA ASN A 2 -8.25 20.42 -15.44
C ASN A 2 -8.24 18.89 -15.28
N GLU A 3 -8.32 18.14 -16.37
CA GLU A 3 -8.42 16.67 -16.38
C GLU A 3 -7.31 16.02 -15.54
N ALA A 4 -6.09 16.57 -15.58
CA ALA A 4 -4.96 16.11 -14.76
C ALA A 4 -5.22 16.14 -13.23
N TYR A 5 -5.99 17.12 -12.74
CA TYR A 5 -6.34 17.21 -11.31
C TYR A 5 -7.42 16.19 -10.93
N GLN A 6 -8.36 15.87 -11.82
CA GLN A 6 -9.35 14.81 -11.58
C GLN A 6 -8.66 13.45 -11.51
N THR A 7 -7.78 13.19 -12.48
CA THR A 7 -6.98 11.98 -12.55
C THR A 7 -6.10 11.79 -11.31
N ALA A 8 -5.44 12.84 -10.81
CA ALA A 8 -4.63 12.74 -9.59
C ALA A 8 -5.46 12.43 -8.32
N HIS A 9 -6.64 13.02 -8.17
CA HIS A 9 -7.53 12.73 -7.04
C HIS A 9 -8.14 11.34 -7.11
N GLU A 10 -8.52 10.87 -8.30
CA GLU A 10 -9.03 9.52 -8.52
C GLU A 10 -7.95 8.48 -8.19
N TYR A 11 -6.69 8.74 -8.53
CA TYR A 11 -5.57 7.87 -8.17
C TYR A 11 -5.28 7.83 -6.68
N GLN A 12 -5.35 8.98 -6.01
CA GLN A 12 -5.20 9.03 -4.56
C GLN A 12 -6.31 8.20 -3.88
N TYR A 13 -7.56 8.34 -4.31
CA TYR A 13 -8.67 7.52 -3.81
C TYR A 13 -8.42 6.03 -4.00
N LEU A 14 -7.98 5.62 -5.20
CA LEU A 14 -7.68 4.22 -5.50
C LEU A 14 -6.60 3.65 -4.60
N LEU A 15 -5.55 4.42 -4.30
CA LEU A 15 -4.49 3.98 -3.40
C LEU A 15 -4.99 3.74 -1.98
N TYR A 16 -5.85 4.60 -1.44
CA TYR A 16 -6.45 4.37 -0.14
C TYR A 16 -7.41 3.17 -0.15
N GLU A 17 -8.21 3.01 -1.21
CA GLU A 17 -9.09 1.84 -1.36
C GLU A 17 -8.26 0.54 -1.46
N GLY A 18 -7.15 0.58 -2.20
CA GLY A 18 -6.18 -0.51 -2.26
C GLY A 18 -5.57 -0.80 -0.90
N LEU A 19 -5.15 0.23 -0.16
CA LEU A 19 -4.61 0.08 1.19
C LEU A 19 -5.63 -0.56 2.13
N GLU A 20 -6.88 -0.11 2.15
CA GLU A 20 -7.92 -0.71 2.99
C GLU A 20 -8.10 -2.20 2.71
N ASN A 21 -8.13 -2.61 1.44
CA ASN A 21 -8.23 -4.01 1.07
C ASN A 21 -6.98 -4.81 1.45
N PHE A 22 -5.79 -4.21 1.27
CA PHE A 22 -4.53 -4.80 1.70
C PHE A 22 -4.52 -5.07 3.20
N LEU A 23 -4.86 -4.07 4.03
CA LEU A 23 -4.89 -4.19 5.48
C LEU A 23 -5.89 -5.26 5.95
N ARG A 24 -7.08 -5.35 5.34
CA ARG A 24 -8.05 -6.43 5.61
C ARG A 24 -7.49 -7.82 5.29
N MET A 25 -6.71 -7.95 4.22
CA MET A 25 -6.03 -9.20 3.91
C MET A 25 -4.93 -9.53 4.93
N LEU A 26 -4.17 -8.52 5.37
CA LEU A 26 -3.13 -8.70 6.38
C LEU A 26 -3.68 -9.08 7.75
N GLU A 27 -4.88 -8.62 8.11
CA GLU A 27 -5.52 -9.00 9.36
C GLU A 27 -5.63 -10.54 9.51
N LEU A 28 -5.85 -11.23 8.39
CA LEU A 28 -5.92 -12.70 8.34
C LEU A 28 -4.54 -13.38 8.44
N SER A 29 -3.45 -12.65 8.19
CA SER A 29 -2.08 -13.16 8.15
C SER A 29 -1.12 -12.41 9.09
N LYS A 30 -1.66 -11.69 10.08
CA LYS A 30 -0.91 -10.76 10.94
C LYS A 30 0.32 -11.36 11.64
N ALA A 31 0.24 -12.63 12.03
CA ALA A 31 1.37 -13.34 12.63
C ALA A 31 2.54 -13.52 11.64
N ASN A 32 2.24 -13.79 10.37
CA ASN A 32 3.24 -13.94 9.32
C ASN A 32 3.90 -12.58 8.98
N VAL A 33 3.11 -11.50 8.97
CA VAL A 33 3.62 -10.13 8.78
C VAL A 33 4.57 -9.76 9.90
N SER A 34 4.15 -9.98 11.16
CA SER A 34 4.96 -9.72 12.35
C SER A 34 6.27 -10.49 12.29
N GLN A 35 6.19 -11.79 11.96
CA GLN A 35 7.37 -12.64 11.89
C GLN A 35 8.34 -12.15 10.81
N ALA A 36 7.85 -11.81 9.61
CA ALA A 36 8.70 -11.32 8.53
C ALA A 36 9.45 -10.03 8.93
N ILE A 37 8.73 -9.05 9.51
CA ILE A 37 9.34 -7.78 9.95
C ILE A 37 10.34 -8.02 11.09
N LEU A 38 10.00 -8.85 12.08
CA LEU A 38 10.89 -9.11 13.20
C LEU A 38 12.12 -9.93 12.81
N THR A 39 12.01 -10.81 11.82
CA THR A 39 13.15 -11.52 11.24
C THR A 39 14.14 -10.51 10.66
N GLU A 40 13.68 -9.54 9.88
CA GLU A 40 14.55 -8.50 9.31
C GLU A 40 15.29 -7.70 10.40
N VAL A 41 14.56 -7.29 11.45
CA VAL A 41 15.12 -6.55 12.59
C VAL A 41 16.16 -7.37 13.36
N LEU A 42 15.85 -8.63 13.67
CA LEU A 42 16.68 -9.45 14.56
C LEU A 42 17.87 -10.10 13.84
N GLU A 43 17.71 -10.49 12.57
CA GLU A 43 18.76 -11.20 11.82
C GLU A 43 19.71 -10.23 11.10
N TYR A 44 19.21 -9.07 10.65
CA TYR A 44 20.00 -8.11 9.89
C TYR A 44 20.28 -6.80 10.65
N GLU A 45 19.89 -6.73 11.93
CA GLU A 45 20.09 -5.54 12.79
C GLU A 45 19.53 -4.24 12.18
N VAL A 46 18.42 -4.37 11.44
CA VAL A 46 17.73 -3.25 10.78
C VAL A 46 16.81 -2.54 11.77
N ASP A 47 16.72 -1.22 11.65
CA ASP A 47 15.77 -0.42 12.43
C ASP A 47 14.32 -0.87 12.16
N LEU A 48 13.48 -0.92 13.21
CA LEU A 48 12.11 -1.42 13.10
C LEU A 48 11.25 -0.61 12.10
N HIS A 49 11.43 0.71 12.04
CA HIS A 49 10.68 1.56 11.11
C HIS A 49 11.12 1.28 9.66
N VAL A 50 12.43 1.11 9.44
CA VAL A 50 12.98 0.74 8.13
C VAL A 50 12.47 -0.62 7.68
N ALA A 51 12.50 -1.64 8.56
CA ALA A 51 12.00 -2.97 8.24
C ALA A 51 10.49 -2.95 7.91
N LYS A 52 9.69 -2.17 8.64
CA LYS A 52 8.26 -1.96 8.33
C LYS A 52 8.08 -1.31 6.96
N GLN A 53 8.87 -0.29 6.65
CA GLN A 53 8.77 0.43 5.39
C GLN A 53 9.15 -0.46 4.20
N GLU A 54 10.28 -1.17 4.27
CA GLU A 54 10.73 -2.07 3.20
C GLU A 54 9.73 -3.21 2.97
N TRP A 55 9.21 -3.79 4.05
CA TRP A 55 8.17 -4.81 3.94
C TRP A 55 6.90 -4.25 3.30
N PHE A 56 6.45 -3.07 3.73
CA PHE A 56 5.27 -2.41 3.17
C PHE A 56 5.46 -2.12 1.68
N GLU A 57 6.55 -1.47 1.29
CA GLU A 57 6.81 -1.13 -0.11
C GLU A 57 6.92 -2.40 -0.99
N GLY A 58 7.61 -3.44 -0.51
CA GLY A 58 7.73 -4.70 -1.24
C GLY A 58 6.40 -5.41 -1.48
N ASN A 59 5.50 -5.40 -0.48
CA ASN A 59 4.25 -6.17 -0.55
C ASN A 59 3.06 -5.35 -1.08
N PHE A 60 2.93 -4.10 -0.66
CA PHE A 60 1.80 -3.25 -1.04
C PHE A 60 1.82 -2.94 -2.54
N ILE A 61 3.01 -2.74 -3.12
CA ILE A 61 3.14 -2.42 -4.55
C ILE A 61 2.72 -3.60 -5.42
N GLU A 62 3.15 -4.81 -5.06
CA GLU A 62 2.73 -6.03 -5.75
C GLU A 62 1.23 -6.27 -5.61
N PHE A 63 0.70 -6.13 -4.38
CA PHE A 63 -0.73 -6.23 -4.12
C PHE A 63 -1.53 -5.21 -4.93
N PHE A 64 -1.15 -3.93 -4.90
CA PHE A 64 -1.87 -2.85 -5.55
C PHE A 64 -1.87 -3.03 -7.06
N ASN A 65 -0.75 -3.45 -7.64
CA ASN A 65 -0.65 -3.79 -9.06
C ASN A 65 -1.59 -4.93 -9.45
N ALA A 66 -1.76 -5.94 -8.58
CA ALA A 66 -2.73 -7.01 -8.80
C ALA A 66 -4.17 -6.49 -8.67
N TYR A 67 -4.47 -5.75 -7.60
CA TYR A 67 -5.77 -5.12 -7.31
C TYR A 67 -6.27 -4.26 -8.48
N VAL A 68 -5.41 -3.38 -9.01
CA VAL A 68 -5.70 -2.54 -10.18
C VAL A 68 -5.98 -3.40 -11.42
N LYS A 69 -5.26 -4.50 -11.63
CA LYS A 69 -5.44 -5.38 -12.79
C LYS A 69 -6.69 -6.25 -12.71
N THR A 70 -7.14 -6.65 -11.53
CA THR A 70 -8.26 -7.59 -11.35
C THR A 70 -9.58 -6.90 -11.08
N GLU A 71 -9.60 -5.94 -10.16
CA GLU A 71 -10.83 -5.28 -9.69
C GLU A 71 -11.21 -4.13 -10.61
N LEU A 72 -10.23 -3.30 -11.02
CA LEU A 72 -10.54 -2.07 -11.76
C LEU A 72 -10.69 -2.26 -13.27
N LYS A 73 -10.15 -3.34 -13.86
CA LYS A 73 -10.40 -3.65 -15.29
C LYS A 73 -11.87 -3.95 -15.61
N GLN A 74 -12.69 -4.22 -14.59
CA GLN A 74 -14.12 -4.46 -14.75
C GLN A 74 -14.93 -3.16 -14.93
N ASP A 75 -14.37 -2.00 -14.54
CA ASP A 75 -15.02 -0.69 -14.66
C ASP A 75 -14.13 0.32 -15.41
N LYS A 76 -13.88 0.02 -16.70
CA LYS A 76 -13.03 0.84 -17.59
C LYS A 76 -13.51 2.28 -17.78
N ASN A 77 -14.76 2.59 -17.44
CA ASN A 77 -15.31 3.94 -17.55
C ASN A 77 -15.00 4.79 -16.32
N LYS A 78 -14.65 4.16 -15.18
CA LYS A 78 -14.41 4.85 -13.91
C LYS A 78 -12.94 5.20 -13.70
N TYR A 79 -12.01 4.42 -14.28
CA TYR A 79 -10.59 4.63 -14.08
C TYR A 79 -9.77 4.37 -15.38
N PRO A 80 -9.26 5.41 -16.05
CA PRO A 80 -8.35 5.26 -17.18
C PRO A 80 -6.94 4.89 -16.67
N LEU A 81 -6.74 3.62 -16.31
CA LEU A 81 -5.54 3.11 -15.61
C LEU A 81 -4.34 2.82 -16.50
N GLU A 82 -4.37 3.24 -17.77
CA GLU A 82 -3.23 3.03 -18.67
C GLU A 82 -2.05 3.90 -18.21
N GLY A 83 -0.99 3.26 -17.71
CA GLY A 83 0.25 3.92 -17.31
C GLY A 83 0.37 4.28 -15.82
N LEU A 84 -0.45 3.69 -14.94
CA LEU A 84 -0.37 3.95 -13.51
C LEU A 84 0.86 3.28 -12.89
N ASP A 85 1.84 4.11 -12.53
CA ASP A 85 2.99 3.72 -11.74
C ASP A 85 2.77 4.25 -10.31
N ILE A 86 2.72 3.35 -9.33
CA ILE A 86 2.55 3.74 -7.92
C ILE A 86 3.66 4.68 -7.49
N TYR A 87 4.88 4.55 -8.05
CA TYR A 87 6.01 5.43 -7.75
C TYR A 87 5.91 6.81 -8.41
N SER A 88 4.98 7.01 -9.35
CA SER A 88 4.72 8.31 -9.96
C SER A 88 3.79 9.19 -9.11
N VAL A 89 3.26 8.64 -8.02
CA VAL A 89 2.35 9.34 -7.12
C VAL A 89 3.14 10.21 -6.12
N ASN A 90 2.54 11.32 -5.67
CA ASN A 90 3.16 12.26 -4.76
C ASN A 90 3.76 11.54 -3.53
N THR A 91 5.01 11.84 -3.19
CA THR A 91 5.72 11.28 -2.02
C THR A 91 4.98 11.50 -0.70
N GLU A 92 4.18 12.57 -0.59
CA GLU A 92 3.30 12.81 0.57
C GLU A 92 2.23 11.73 0.72
N ILE A 93 1.69 11.21 -0.39
CA ILE A 93 0.70 10.14 -0.36
C ILE A 93 1.37 8.84 0.10
N HIS A 94 2.59 8.53 -0.37
CA HIS A 94 3.32 7.36 0.10
C HIS A 94 3.54 7.38 1.62
N ALA A 95 3.95 8.54 2.15
CA ALA A 95 4.15 8.71 3.59
C ALA A 95 2.84 8.52 4.39
N ASP A 96 1.71 9.02 3.88
CA ASP A 96 0.42 8.85 4.56
C ASP A 96 -0.10 7.40 4.49
N LEU A 97 0.08 6.71 3.35
CA LEU A 97 -0.26 5.30 3.23
C LEU A 97 0.56 4.43 4.18
N PHE A 98 1.85 4.71 4.30
CA PHE A 98 2.72 4.01 5.23
C PHE A 98 2.36 4.30 6.68
N SER A 99 2.04 5.56 7.02
CA SER A 99 1.61 5.94 8.37
C SER A 99 0.36 5.13 8.81
N LYS A 100 -0.62 4.97 7.91
CA LYS A 100 -1.81 4.15 8.15
C LYS A 100 -1.50 2.65 8.32
N PHE A 101 -0.50 2.15 7.60
CA PHE A 101 0.00 0.79 7.80
C PHE A 101 0.66 0.64 9.17
N GLU A 102 1.49 1.60 9.60
CA GLU A 102 2.09 1.58 10.94
C GLU A 102 1.04 1.64 12.06
N GLU A 103 -0.01 2.47 11.91
CA GLU A 103 -1.16 2.50 12.81
C GLU A 103 -1.84 1.12 12.90
N PHE A 104 -2.08 0.47 11.75
CA PHE A 104 -2.64 -0.88 11.71
C PHE A 104 -1.77 -1.89 12.47
N LEU A 105 -0.45 -1.86 12.27
CA LEU A 105 0.47 -2.74 12.99
C LEU A 105 0.39 -2.52 14.50
N LEU A 106 0.40 -1.26 14.94
CA LEU A 106 0.32 -0.89 16.35
C LEU A 106 -0.97 -1.40 16.99
N ASP A 107 -2.13 -1.20 16.34
CA ASP A 107 -3.44 -1.64 16.82
C ASP A 107 -3.54 -3.16 16.96
N HIS A 108 -2.73 -3.91 16.22
CA HIS A 108 -2.69 -5.37 16.22
C HIS A 108 -1.55 -5.96 17.08
N GLY A 109 -0.78 -5.12 17.76
CA GLY A 109 0.32 -5.52 18.64
C GLY A 109 1.58 -5.98 17.91
N ILE A 110 1.85 -5.39 16.74
CA ILE A 110 3.02 -5.67 15.87
C ILE A 110 4.07 -4.55 15.99
#